data_AF-A0A2W0FMB5-F1
#
_entry.id   AF-A0A2W0FMB5-F1
#
_cell.length_a   1.000
_cell.length_b   1.000
_cell.length_c   1.000
_cell.angle_alpha   90.00
_cell.angle_beta   90.00
_cell.angle_gamma   90.00
#
_symmetry.space_group_name_H-M   'P 1'
#
loop_
_entity.id
_entity.type
_entity.pdbx_description
1 polymer ?
#
loop_
_entity_poly.entity_id
_entity_poly.type
_entity_poly.pdbx_seq_one_letter_code
_entity_poly.pdbx_strand_id
1 'polypeptide(L)'
;MKSFPVSVISGVVAVLLSVTPLGLQSASISSEPIDPAGVQLEPQQQNGITYLCGGIGLDESRAIQLVKGYNLHMIFSVGPQNQYTSDIDVAIQNLQGRSVLNLNQVGPFVYVQLPAGKYQVVTTRNGHAQHSMVDTRMAATRDLNLHWSDAY
;
A
#
# COMPACT_ATOMS: atom_id res chain seq x y z
N MET A 1 -38.57 -45.26 -58.49
CA MET A 1 -39.14 -46.55 -58.02
C MET A 1 -38.25 -47.09 -56.92
N LYS A 2 -38.87 -47.39 -55.77
CA LYS A 2 -38.62 -48.57 -54.93
C LYS A 2 -37.24 -48.76 -54.25
N SER A 3 -37.32 -48.64 -52.92
CA SER A 3 -36.91 -49.63 -51.90
C SER A 3 -35.61 -49.39 -51.11
N PHE A 4 -35.81 -49.00 -49.84
CA PHE A 4 -35.08 -49.47 -48.63
C PHE A 4 -34.90 -51.01 -48.65
N PRO A 5 -33.90 -51.65 -47.97
CA PRO A 5 -33.92 -51.79 -46.50
C PRO A 5 -32.51 -52.00 -45.80
N VAL A 6 -32.29 -51.56 -44.55
CA VAL A 6 -32.41 -52.27 -43.25
C VAL A 6 -31.19 -53.15 -42.84
N SER A 7 -30.66 -52.81 -41.65
CA SER A 7 -30.19 -53.65 -40.52
C SER A 7 -28.77 -54.20 -40.33
N VAL A 8 -28.20 -53.79 -39.16
CA VAL A 8 -27.59 -54.56 -38.01
C VAL A 8 -26.30 -55.36 -38.40
N ILE A 9 -25.24 -55.60 -37.61
CA ILE A 9 -25.02 -55.86 -36.18
C ILE A 9 -23.51 -55.65 -35.86
N SER A 10 -23.21 -55.34 -34.59
CA SER A 10 -22.18 -56.00 -33.75
C SER A 10 -20.91 -55.24 -33.35
N GLY A 11 -20.82 -55.01 -32.03
CA GLY A 11 -19.59 -54.87 -31.24
C GLY A 11 -18.84 -53.55 -31.42
N VAL A 12 -18.29 -52.91 -30.39
CA VAL A 12 -17.32 -53.48 -29.44
C VAL A 12 -17.02 -52.43 -28.36
N VAL A 13 -16.82 -52.90 -27.12
CA VAL A 13 -16.03 -52.33 -26.01
C VAL A 13 -16.64 -51.22 -25.14
N ALA A 14 -16.89 -51.64 -23.89
CA ALA A 14 -16.99 -50.81 -22.71
C ALA A 14 -15.64 -50.13 -22.40
N VAL A 15 -15.66 -48.83 -22.15
CA VAL A 15 -14.65 -48.16 -21.33
C VAL A 15 -15.38 -47.30 -20.30
N LEU A 16 -15.54 -47.89 -19.11
CA LEU A 16 -15.79 -47.15 -17.88
C LEU A 16 -14.49 -46.44 -17.50
N LEU A 17 -14.42 -45.11 -17.64
CA LEU A 17 -13.43 -44.29 -16.97
C LEU A 17 -14.13 -43.18 -16.20
N SER A 18 -14.05 -43.34 -14.89
CA SER A 18 -14.51 -42.47 -13.81
C SER A 18 -14.17 -41.01 -14.03
N VAL A 19 -15.21 -40.18 -14.18
CA VAL A 19 -15.11 -38.73 -14.08
C VAL A 19 -14.79 -38.40 -12.62
N THR A 20 -13.52 -38.10 -12.33
CA THR A 20 -13.14 -37.48 -11.06
C THR A 20 -13.52 -36.02 -11.13
N PRO A 21 -14.40 -35.51 -10.25
CA PRO A 21 -14.61 -34.07 -10.18
C PRO A 21 -13.29 -33.45 -9.69
N LEU A 22 -12.76 -32.51 -10.48
CA LEU A 22 -11.72 -31.60 -9.99
C LEU A 22 -12.26 -30.93 -8.74
N GLY A 23 -11.73 -31.31 -7.58
CA GLY A 23 -11.92 -30.56 -6.36
C GLY A 23 -11.30 -29.19 -6.56
N LEU A 24 -12.13 -28.19 -6.80
CA LEU A 24 -11.75 -26.79 -6.65
C LEU A 24 -11.40 -26.60 -5.18
N GLN A 25 -10.11 -26.67 -4.86
CA GLN A 25 -9.61 -26.33 -3.54
C GLN A 25 -9.73 -24.82 -3.42
N SER A 26 -10.81 -24.35 -2.80
CA SER A 26 -10.94 -22.96 -2.40
C SER A 26 -9.77 -22.63 -1.48
N ALA A 27 -8.81 -21.86 -1.97
CA ALA A 27 -7.79 -21.26 -1.12
C ALA A 27 -8.53 -20.30 -0.18
N SER A 28 -8.67 -20.69 1.08
CA SER A 28 -9.15 -19.82 2.15
C SER A 28 -8.19 -18.63 2.22
N ILE A 29 -8.65 -17.46 1.77
CA ILE A 29 -7.91 -16.21 1.93
C ILE A 29 -7.98 -15.89 3.42
N SER A 30 -6.97 -16.30 4.20
CA SER A 30 -6.92 -16.04 5.64
C SER A 30 -6.88 -14.53 5.89
N SER A 31 -8.05 -13.96 6.14
CA SER A 31 -8.20 -12.56 6.57
C SER A 31 -8.02 -12.55 8.08
N GLU A 32 -6.79 -12.70 8.54
CA GLU A 32 -6.51 -12.68 9.97
C GLU A 32 -6.83 -11.28 10.52
N PRO A 33 -7.59 -11.16 11.62
CA PRO A 33 -7.87 -9.87 12.24
C PRO A 33 -6.58 -9.10 12.58
N ILE A 34 -6.66 -7.78 12.67
CA ILE A 34 -5.54 -6.96 13.20
C ILE A 34 -5.47 -7.21 14.71
N ASP A 35 -4.31 -7.63 15.21
CA ASP A 35 -4.08 -7.73 16.65
C ASP A 35 -3.76 -6.33 17.21
N PRO A 36 -4.64 -5.75 18.06
CA PRO A 36 -4.38 -4.43 18.64
C PRO A 36 -3.12 -4.38 19.52
N ALA A 37 -2.65 -5.51 20.06
CA ALA A 37 -1.41 -5.53 20.84
C ALA A 37 -0.15 -5.29 19.98
N GLY A 38 -0.23 -5.56 18.67
CA GLY A 38 0.84 -5.35 17.70
C GLY A 38 0.84 -3.98 17.04
N VAL A 39 -0.04 -3.05 17.44
CA VAL A 39 -0.21 -1.74 16.81
C VAL A 39 0.23 -0.63 17.76
N GLN A 40 1.27 0.12 17.39
CA GLN A 40 1.82 1.23 18.17
C GLN A 40 1.71 2.56 17.41
N LEU A 41 0.48 2.91 17.03
CA LEU A 41 0.17 4.11 16.27
C LEU A 41 -0.34 5.22 17.18
N GLU A 42 0.51 6.19 17.48
CA GLU A 42 0.16 7.35 18.29
C GLU A 42 0.25 8.66 17.48
N PRO A 43 -0.85 9.41 17.33
CA PRO A 43 -0.81 10.73 16.72
C PRO A 43 0.08 11.67 17.54
N GLN A 44 0.98 12.36 16.84
CA GLN A 44 1.86 13.36 17.40
C GLN A 44 1.55 14.74 16.81
N GLN A 45 2.10 15.79 17.43
CA GLN A 45 1.89 17.16 16.97
C GLN A 45 3.16 18.00 17.05
N GLN A 46 3.43 18.77 16.01
CA GLN A 46 4.50 19.76 15.97
C GLN A 46 3.99 21.02 15.28
N ASN A 47 4.23 22.19 15.88
CA ASN A 47 3.80 23.48 15.31
C ASN A 47 2.31 23.55 14.93
N GLY A 48 1.44 22.85 15.67
CA GLY A 48 0.01 22.76 15.37
C GLY A 48 -0.35 21.81 14.23
N ILE A 49 0.61 21.13 13.62
CA ILE A 49 0.41 20.10 12.59
C ILE A 49 0.38 18.74 13.26
N THR A 50 -0.74 18.04 13.11
CA THR A 50 -0.89 16.65 13.58
C THR A 50 -0.32 15.70 12.53
N TYR A 51 0.43 14.71 12.98
CA TYR A 51 1.02 13.69 12.13
C TYR A 51 1.01 12.33 12.82
N LEU A 52 1.11 11.27 12.03
CA LEU A 52 1.18 9.89 12.48
C LEU A 52 2.24 9.16 11.65
N CYS A 53 3.14 8.45 12.31
CA CYS A 53 4.18 7.64 11.66
C CYS A 53 4.00 6.18 12.06
N GLY A 54 4.36 5.24 11.19
CA GLY A 54 4.41 3.82 11.53
C GLY A 54 4.39 2.89 10.32
N GLY A 55 4.09 1.63 10.60
CA GLY A 55 3.91 0.54 9.63
C GLY A 55 5.13 -0.36 9.47
N ILE A 56 5.93 -0.51 10.53
CA ILE A 56 7.05 -1.46 10.57
C ILE A 56 6.53 -2.89 10.82
N GLY A 57 5.55 -3.03 11.71
CA GLY A 57 4.89 -4.31 11.99
C GLY A 57 3.80 -4.65 10.96
N LEU A 58 3.48 -5.94 10.78
CA LEU A 58 2.42 -6.37 9.87
C LEU A 58 1.07 -5.77 10.28
N ASP A 59 0.66 -5.95 11.54
CA ASP A 59 -0.58 -5.38 12.06
C ASP A 59 -0.60 -3.86 12.00
N GLU A 60 0.52 -3.22 12.36
CA GLU A 60 0.67 -1.78 12.29
C GLU A 60 0.54 -1.25 10.85
N SER A 61 1.17 -1.92 9.88
CA SER A 61 1.09 -1.54 8.46
C SER A 61 -0.34 -1.65 7.92
N ARG A 62 -1.11 -2.63 8.41
CA ARG A 62 -2.54 -2.77 8.09
C ARG A 62 -3.37 -1.71 8.80
N ALA A 63 -3.09 -1.44 10.07
CA ALA A 63 -3.81 -0.48 10.89
C ALA A 63 -3.65 0.96 10.37
N ILE A 64 -2.42 1.37 10.04
CA ILE A 64 -2.15 2.75 9.58
C ILE A 64 -2.87 3.05 8.25
N GLN A 65 -3.01 2.08 7.36
CA GLN A 65 -3.75 2.22 6.10
C GLN A 65 -5.26 2.50 6.30
N LEU A 66 -5.81 2.11 7.46
CA LEU A 66 -7.21 2.36 7.80
C LEU A 66 -7.44 3.74 8.42
N VAL A 67 -6.39 4.42 8.88
CA VAL A 67 -6.47 5.74 9.52
C VAL A 67 -7.02 6.78 8.55
N LYS A 68 -7.87 7.67 9.06
CA LYS A 68 -8.52 8.76 8.32
C LYS A 68 -8.22 10.11 9.00
N GLY A 69 -8.57 11.21 8.33
CA GLY A 69 -8.43 12.56 8.89
C GLY A 69 -7.08 13.23 8.64
N TYR A 70 -6.24 12.62 7.78
CA TYR A 70 -5.00 13.20 7.27
C TYR A 70 -5.15 13.46 5.78
N ASN A 71 -4.61 14.58 5.30
CA ASN A 71 -4.75 15.03 3.91
C ASN A 71 -3.46 14.94 3.10
N LEU A 72 -2.36 14.52 3.71
CA LEU A 72 -1.12 14.14 3.07
C LEU A 72 -0.69 12.78 3.60
N HIS A 73 -0.51 11.80 2.72
CA HIS A 73 0.09 10.52 3.02
C HIS A 73 1.43 10.40 2.29
N MET A 74 2.44 9.93 2.98
CA MET A 74 3.76 9.65 2.42
C MET A 74 4.09 8.20 2.67
N ILE A 75 4.55 7.51 1.62
CA ILE A 75 4.94 6.11 1.66
C ILE A 75 6.37 6.02 1.14
N PHE A 76 7.25 5.40 1.91
CA PHE A 76 8.69 5.34 1.63
C PHE A 76 9.14 3.93 1.29
N SER A 77 9.87 3.80 0.19
CA SER A 77 10.43 2.52 -0.25
C SER A 77 11.80 2.63 -0.90
N VAL A 78 12.52 1.52 -0.96
CA VAL A 78 13.88 1.40 -1.49
C VAL A 78 14.01 0.19 -2.43
N GLY A 79 14.94 0.31 -3.37
CA GLY A 79 15.45 -0.82 -4.16
C GLY A 79 14.45 -1.43 -5.14
N PRO A 80 14.88 -2.37 -5.99
CA PRO A 80 14.06 -2.91 -7.07
C PRO A 80 12.81 -3.66 -6.59
N GLN A 81 12.76 -4.07 -5.32
CA GLN A 81 11.65 -4.79 -4.72
C GLN A 81 10.64 -3.88 -3.99
N ASN A 82 10.82 -2.55 -4.02
CA ASN A 82 10.00 -1.59 -3.27
C ASN A 82 9.90 -1.92 -1.78
N GLN A 83 11.03 -2.31 -1.17
CA GLN A 83 11.07 -2.61 0.25
C GLN A 83 10.76 -1.34 1.04
N TYR A 84 9.86 -1.43 2.00
CA TYR A 84 9.51 -0.32 2.87
C TYR A 84 10.68 0.06 3.77
N THR A 85 10.89 1.37 3.97
CA THR A 85 12.02 1.89 4.76
C THR A 85 11.58 2.94 5.79
N SER A 86 12.37 3.14 6.84
CA SER A 86 12.06 4.02 7.97
C SER A 86 13.22 4.91 8.40
N ASP A 87 14.16 5.16 7.50
CA ASP A 87 15.37 5.97 7.69
C ASP A 87 15.27 7.30 6.94
N ILE A 88 14.06 7.87 6.86
CA ILE A 88 13.77 9.10 6.11
C ILE A 88 13.68 10.29 7.06
N ASP A 89 14.42 11.35 6.75
CA ASP A 89 14.19 12.66 7.33
C ASP A 89 13.22 13.45 6.45
N VAL A 90 12.21 14.06 7.05
CA VAL A 90 11.14 14.79 6.33
C VAL A 90 11.10 16.23 6.81
N ALA A 91 11.19 17.19 5.89
CA ALA A 91 10.93 18.59 6.14
C ALA A 91 9.79 19.09 5.24
N ILE A 92 8.71 19.59 5.84
CA ILE A 92 7.62 20.23 5.10
C ILE A 92 7.75 21.73 5.26
N GLN A 93 7.87 22.44 4.14
CA GLN A 93 8.08 23.87 4.09
C GLN A 93 6.89 24.57 3.43
N ASN A 94 6.49 25.72 3.96
CA ASN A 94 5.51 26.57 3.26
C ASN A 94 6.17 27.33 2.09
N LEU A 95 5.39 28.06 1.29
CA LEU A 95 5.91 28.86 0.16
C LEU A 95 6.90 29.97 0.56
N GLN A 96 7.01 30.33 1.84
CA GLN A 96 7.98 31.30 2.34
C GLN A 96 9.32 30.64 2.71
N GLY A 97 9.47 29.33 2.49
CA GLY A 97 10.65 28.55 2.87
C GLY A 97 10.73 28.21 4.36
N ARG A 98 9.71 28.56 5.15
CA ARG A 98 9.68 28.22 6.58
C ARG A 98 9.27 26.77 6.75
N SER A 99 10.11 25.99 7.43
CA SER A 99 9.76 24.63 7.84
C SER A 99 8.62 24.67 8.86
N VAL A 100 7.55 23.95 8.57
CA VAL A 100 6.37 23.82 9.45
C VAL A 100 6.36 22.46 10.15
N LEU A 101 6.97 21.43 9.55
CA LEU A 101 7.15 20.11 10.15
C LEU A 101 8.55 19.58 9.82
N ASN A 102 9.20 18.97 10.81
CA ASN A 102 10.51 18.33 10.69
C ASN A 102 10.45 17.01 11.46
N LEU A 103 10.67 15.90 10.76
CA LEU A 103 10.70 14.55 11.30
C LEU A 103 12.05 13.93 10.93
N ASN A 104 12.60 13.10 11.80
CA ASN A 104 13.86 12.41 11.56
C ASN A 104 13.66 10.92 11.70
N GLN A 105 14.27 10.13 10.81
CA GLN A 105 14.23 8.66 10.86
C GLN A 105 12.81 8.09 10.97
N VAL A 106 11.92 8.53 10.08
CA VAL A 106 10.53 8.09 10.02
C VAL A 106 10.25 7.22 8.79
N GLY A 107 9.13 6.51 8.84
CA GLY A 107 8.61 5.66 7.77
C GLY A 107 8.21 4.28 8.27
N PRO A 108 7.65 3.42 7.40
CA PRO A 108 7.43 3.65 5.98
C PRO A 108 6.19 4.45 5.63
N PHE A 109 5.24 4.62 6.56
CA PHE A 109 4.07 5.46 6.36
C PHE A 109 4.16 6.69 7.27
N VAL A 110 3.91 7.87 6.69
CA VAL A 110 3.77 9.12 7.43
C VAL A 110 2.56 9.88 6.92
N TYR A 111 1.57 10.05 7.79
CA TYR A 111 0.33 10.75 7.51
C TYR A 111 0.34 12.10 8.22
N VAL A 112 -0.02 13.15 7.51
CA VAL A 112 0.07 14.53 8.00
C VAL A 112 -1.21 15.27 7.69
N GLN A 113 -1.72 16.01 8.69
CA GLN A 113 -2.86 16.88 8.54
C GLN A 113 -2.38 18.32 8.41
N LEU A 114 -2.28 18.79 7.17
CA LEU A 114 -1.81 20.13 6.84
C LEU A 114 -2.98 21.11 6.71
N PRO A 115 -2.83 22.36 7.21
CA PRO A 115 -3.72 23.44 6.83
C PRO A 115 -3.74 23.65 5.31
N ALA A 116 -4.84 24.19 4.77
CA ALA A 116 -4.96 24.49 3.36
C ALA A 116 -3.84 25.42 2.88
N GLY A 117 -3.03 24.94 1.93
CA GLY A 117 -1.88 25.68 1.45
C GLY A 117 -1.09 24.92 0.39
N LYS A 118 -0.01 25.56 -0.08
CA LYS A 118 0.99 24.91 -0.93
C LYS A 118 2.26 24.71 -0.10
N TYR A 119 2.83 23.52 -0.21
CA TYR A 119 3.98 23.10 0.55
C TYR A 119 5.00 22.41 -0.34
N GLN A 120 6.27 22.55 0.03
CA GLN A 120 7.35 21.72 -0.48
C GLN A 120 7.69 20.68 0.59
N VAL A 121 7.58 19.42 0.24
CA VAL A 121 8.06 18.29 1.05
C VAL A 121 9.47 17.96 0.58
N VAL A 122 10.42 18.02 1.50
CA VAL A 122 11.81 17.61 1.27
C VAL A 122 12.04 16.35 2.09
N THR A 123 12.31 15.25 1.41
CA THR A 123 12.60 13.96 2.05
C THR A 123 14.05 13.61 1.79
N THR A 124 14.80 13.30 2.84
CA THR A 124 16.22 13.04 2.79
C THR A 124 16.51 11.65 3.31
N ARG A 125 17.33 10.90 2.59
CA ARG A 125 17.85 9.59 3.00
C ARG A 125 19.32 9.53 2.66
N ASN A 126 20.16 9.18 3.63
CA ASN A 126 21.61 9.04 3.44
C ASN A 126 22.28 10.24 2.74
N GLY A 127 21.82 11.46 3.05
CA GLY A 127 22.33 12.71 2.48
C GLY A 127 21.79 13.08 1.10
N HIS A 128 20.97 12.23 0.48
CA HIS A 128 20.29 12.52 -0.78
C HIS A 128 18.89 13.07 -0.50
N ALA A 129 18.50 14.15 -1.17
CA ALA A 129 17.21 14.80 -0.99
C ALA A 129 16.31 14.66 -2.22
N GLN A 130 15.02 14.39 -2.00
CA GLN A 130 13.95 14.45 -2.98
C GLN A 130 12.98 15.58 -2.61
N HIS A 131 12.51 16.33 -3.61
CA HIS A 131 11.62 17.47 -3.42
C HIS A 131 10.28 17.19 -4.10
N SER A 132 9.17 17.35 -3.38
CA SER A 132 7.81 17.14 -3.87
C SER A 132 6.91 18.33 -3.53
N MET A 133 6.13 18.80 -4.49
CA MET A 133 5.17 19.88 -4.27
C MET A 133 3.80 19.31 -3.92
N VAL A 134 3.18 19.83 -2.87
CA VAL A 134 1.87 19.41 -2.38
C VAL A 134 0.93 20.61 -2.28
N ASP A 135 -0.30 20.45 -2.76
CA ASP A 135 -1.36 21.46 -2.65
C ASP A 135 -2.56 20.90 -1.90
N THR A 136 -2.74 21.34 -0.66
CA THR A 136 -3.81 20.89 0.26
C THR A 136 -5.01 21.82 0.28
N ARG A 137 -5.12 22.77 -0.67
CA ARG A 137 -6.30 23.64 -0.77
C ARG A 137 -7.54 22.91 -1.26
N MET A 138 -7.35 21.78 -1.94
CA MET A 138 -8.43 20.91 -2.38
C MET A 138 -8.72 19.88 -1.28
N ALA A 139 -9.98 19.49 -1.12
CA ALA A 139 -10.39 18.50 -0.12
C ALA A 139 -9.91 17.06 -0.41
N ALA A 140 -9.16 16.84 -1.49
CA ALA A 140 -8.61 15.54 -1.83
C ALA A 140 -7.33 15.25 -1.03
N THR A 141 -7.23 14.03 -0.51
CA THR A 141 -5.99 13.49 0.05
C THR A 141 -4.90 13.48 -1.01
N ARG A 142 -3.67 13.79 -0.59
CA ARG A 142 -2.48 13.75 -1.42
C ARG A 142 -1.63 12.57 -1.01
N ASP A 143 -1.43 11.62 -1.90
CA ASP A 143 -0.54 10.48 -1.68
C ASP A 143 0.80 10.73 -2.40
N LEU A 144 1.90 10.67 -1.65
CA LEU A 144 3.26 10.71 -2.16
C LEU A 144 3.91 9.35 -1.95
N ASN A 145 4.18 8.66 -3.05
CA ASN A 145 4.98 7.44 -3.06
C ASN A 145 6.41 7.81 -3.40
N LEU A 146 7.29 7.78 -2.40
CA LEU A 146 8.67 8.23 -2.47
C LEU A 146 9.58 7.03 -2.49
N HIS A 147 10.29 6.86 -3.60
CA HIS A 147 11.12 5.70 -3.87
C HIS A 147 12.58 6.11 -4.04
N TRP A 148 13.47 5.33 -3.42
CA TRP A 148 14.91 5.51 -3.46
C TRP A 148 15.60 4.31 -4.12
N SER A 149 16.75 4.57 -4.76
CA SER A 149 17.65 3.49 -5.14
C SER A 149 18.28 2.86 -3.91
N ASP A 150 18.60 1.57 -3.98
CA ASP A 150 19.31 0.81 -2.94
C ASP A 150 20.75 1.33 -2.71
N ALA A 151 21.32 1.98 -3.74
CA ALA A 151 22.69 2.50 -3.73
C ALA A 151 22.91 3.72 -2.82
N TYR A 152 21.84 4.25 -2.22
CA TYR A 152 21.88 5.43 -1.37
C TYR A 152 21.53 5.05 0.05
#